data_AF-A0A2U9ACL4-F1
#
_entry.id   AF-A0A2U9ACL4-F1
#
_cell.length_a   1.000
_cell.length_b   1.000
_cell.length_c   1.000
_cell.angle_alpha   90.00
_cell.angle_beta   90.00
_cell.angle_gamma   90.00
#
_symmetry.space_group_name_H-M   'P 1'
#
loop_
_entity.id
_entity.type
_entity.pdbx_description
1 polymer ?
#
loop_
_entity_poly.entity_id
_entity_poly.type
_entity_poly.pdbx_seq_one_letter_code
_entity_poly.pdbx_strand_id
1 'polypeptide(L)'
;MKSLLILTTLFAGSLAAVVPGLDDILPPIGVDCVAADLAIQAGLLAVRPMLPDTPRMEDALKAGTDAFKHEIGCGQAPPEPEPVPEGEQIDCSANNVDKAIEKGREVLKAGFKVTPPRYEEAVEEGIRVFRKTLGCKEQAEVMARGI
;
A
#
# COMPACT_ATOMS: atom_id res chain seq x y z
N MET A 1 -5.90 63.75 -15.99
CA MET A 1 -5.90 62.73 -17.07
C MET A 1 -5.10 61.55 -16.55
N LYS A 2 -5.78 60.46 -16.18
CA LYS A 2 -5.93 59.20 -16.96
C LYS A 2 -4.64 58.36 -17.01
N SER A 3 -4.67 57.29 -16.21
CA SER A 3 -3.95 56.02 -16.16
C SER A 3 -2.76 55.73 -17.07
N LEU A 4 -1.77 55.02 -16.52
CA LEU A 4 -1.28 53.78 -17.13
C LEU A 4 -0.63 52.85 -16.09
N LEU A 5 -1.29 51.71 -15.86
CA LEU A 5 -0.76 50.52 -15.20
C LEU A 5 0.33 49.91 -16.09
N ILE A 6 1.50 49.61 -15.52
CA ILE A 6 2.39 48.58 -16.08
C ILE A 6 2.88 47.68 -14.93
N LEU A 7 2.28 46.49 -14.90
CA LEU A 7 2.73 45.30 -14.21
C LEU A 7 3.95 44.76 -14.98
N THR A 8 5.11 44.57 -14.35
CA THR A 8 6.21 43.67 -14.74
C THR A 8 7.27 43.79 -13.63
N THR A 9 8.01 42.79 -13.13
CA THR A 9 8.19 41.36 -13.35
C THR A 9 9.23 40.90 -12.29
N LEU A 10 9.35 39.57 -12.11
CA LEU A 10 10.54 38.84 -11.62
C LEU A 10 10.85 38.96 -10.11
N PHE A 11 10.28 38.04 -9.34
CA PHE A 11 10.99 37.53 -8.17
C PHE A 11 12.23 36.75 -8.66
N ALA A 12 13.39 37.37 -8.43
CA ALA A 12 14.70 36.83 -8.67
C ALA A 12 14.91 35.54 -7.87
N GLY A 13 15.55 34.56 -8.52
CA GLY A 13 15.80 33.23 -8.00
C GLY A 13 16.55 33.21 -6.67
N SER A 14 16.11 32.31 -5.80
CA SER A 14 16.82 31.95 -4.58
C SER A 14 17.39 30.55 -4.76
N LEU A 15 18.73 30.51 -4.86
CA LEU A 15 19.65 29.46 -4.45
C LEU A 15 19.15 28.01 -4.54
N ALA A 16 19.66 27.31 -5.56
CA ALA A 16 19.75 25.86 -5.57
C ALA A 16 20.62 25.39 -4.39
N ALA A 17 19.99 25.10 -3.25
CA ALA A 17 20.54 24.19 -2.26
C ALA A 17 20.36 22.78 -2.82
N VAL A 18 21.46 22.18 -3.28
CA VAL A 18 21.51 20.78 -3.70
C VAL A 18 21.36 19.93 -2.44
N VAL A 19 20.13 19.54 -2.10
CA VAL A 19 19.86 18.54 -1.07
C VAL A 19 20.02 17.17 -1.72
N PRO A 20 20.99 16.34 -1.32
CA PRO A 20 21.05 14.96 -1.77
C PRO A 20 19.92 14.18 -1.08
N GLY A 21 19.04 13.54 -1.86
CA GLY A 21 17.97 12.67 -1.34
C GLY A 21 16.55 12.98 -1.84
N LEU A 22 16.40 13.60 -3.00
CA LEU A 22 15.08 13.94 -3.58
C LEU A 22 14.70 13.07 -4.79
N ASP A 23 15.37 11.93 -4.97
CA ASP A 23 14.97 10.93 -5.98
C ASP A 23 13.75 10.10 -5.55
N ASP A 24 13.30 10.21 -4.29
CA ASP A 24 12.22 9.36 -3.74
C ASP A 24 10.83 10.03 -3.62
N ILE A 25 10.63 11.26 -4.13
CA ILE A 25 9.42 12.04 -3.78
C ILE A 25 8.46 12.30 -4.96
N LEU A 26 8.81 11.89 -6.19
CA LEU A 26 7.87 11.94 -7.30
C LEU A 26 7.45 10.52 -7.67
N PRO A 27 6.13 10.21 -7.71
CA PRO A 27 5.69 8.94 -8.27
C PRO A 27 6.33 8.82 -9.67
N PRO A 28 6.82 7.62 -10.04
CA PRO A 28 7.36 7.43 -11.38
C PRO A 28 6.33 7.93 -12.39
N ILE A 29 6.80 8.71 -13.37
CA ILE A 29 5.95 9.37 -14.37
C ILE A 29 4.93 8.35 -14.91
N GLY A 30 3.65 8.54 -14.56
CA GLY A 30 2.55 7.68 -15.04
C GLY A 30 1.71 6.96 -13.99
N VAL A 31 2.04 7.02 -12.68
CA VAL A 31 1.15 6.48 -11.64
C VAL A 31 0.14 7.52 -11.17
N ASP A 32 -1.15 7.26 -11.42
CA ASP A 32 -2.26 8.04 -10.88
C ASP A 32 -2.61 7.55 -9.47
N CYS A 33 -2.09 8.25 -8.45
CA CYS A 33 -2.31 7.88 -7.06
C CYS A 33 -3.77 8.03 -6.61
N VAL A 34 -4.58 8.85 -7.29
CA VAL A 34 -6.02 8.95 -7.01
C VAL A 34 -6.73 7.69 -7.52
N ALA A 35 -6.37 7.22 -8.71
CA ALA A 35 -6.87 5.95 -9.24
C ALA A 35 -6.44 4.77 -8.37
N ALA A 36 -5.20 4.78 -7.85
CA ALA A 36 -4.72 3.76 -6.93
C ALA A 36 -5.54 3.74 -5.62
N ASP A 37 -5.80 4.90 -5.01
CA ASP A 37 -6.59 5.00 -3.79
C ASP A 37 -8.03 4.48 -3.99
N LEU A 38 -8.65 4.79 -5.13
CA LEU A 38 -9.98 4.26 -5.48
C LEU A 38 -9.96 2.74 -5.69
N ALA A 39 -8.95 2.20 -6.37
CA ALA A 39 -8.80 0.77 -6.60
C ALA A 39 -8.58 0.01 -5.28
N ILE A 40 -7.76 0.56 -4.39
CA ILE A 40 -7.53 0.03 -3.03
C ILE A 40 -8.83 0.04 -2.25
N GLN A 41 -9.56 1.16 -2.22
CA GLN A 41 -10.82 1.25 -1.49
C GLN A 41 -11.86 0.23 -2.00
N ALA A 42 -11.96 0.06 -3.31
CA ALA A 42 -12.83 -0.97 -3.91
C ALA A 42 -12.40 -2.39 -3.50
N GLY A 43 -11.08 -2.66 -3.50
CA GLY A 43 -10.52 -3.91 -3.00
C GLY A 43 -10.88 -4.17 -1.54
N LEU A 44 -10.64 -3.19 -0.66
CA LEU A 44 -10.96 -3.28 0.77
C LEU A 44 -12.45 -3.55 1.03
N LEU A 45 -13.33 -2.87 0.30
CA LEU A 45 -14.79 -3.10 0.39
C LEU A 45 -15.18 -4.51 -0.06
N ALA A 46 -14.53 -5.05 -1.09
CA ALA A 46 -14.81 -6.38 -1.60
C ALA A 46 -14.32 -7.49 -0.65
N VAL A 47 -13.19 -7.29 0.03
CA VAL A 47 -12.56 -8.32 0.87
C VAL A 47 -13.00 -8.29 2.33
N ARG A 48 -13.42 -7.13 2.86
CA ARG A 48 -13.81 -7.00 4.28
C ARG A 48 -14.83 -8.06 4.76
N PRO A 49 -15.89 -8.41 4.00
CA PRO A 49 -16.84 -9.43 4.43
C PRO A 49 -16.25 -10.85 4.52
N MET A 50 -15.07 -11.09 3.93
CA MET A 50 -14.39 -12.38 3.91
C MET A 50 -13.35 -12.51 5.03
N LEU A 51 -12.95 -11.40 5.62
CA LEU A 51 -11.85 -11.34 6.58
C LEU A 51 -12.34 -11.69 8.00
N PRO A 52 -11.50 -12.35 8.82
CA PRO A 52 -11.83 -12.66 10.19
C PRO A 52 -11.90 -11.38 11.03
N ASP A 53 -12.83 -11.34 11.98
CA ASP A 53 -12.88 -10.27 12.96
C ASP A 53 -11.76 -10.48 14.00
N THR A 54 -10.68 -9.70 13.89
CA THR A 54 -9.53 -9.78 14.81
C THR A 54 -9.12 -8.38 15.24
N PRO A 55 -8.57 -8.20 16.46
CA PRO A 55 -8.13 -6.90 16.93
C PRO A 55 -7.05 -6.23 16.06
N ARG A 56 -6.30 -7.03 15.27
CA ARG A 56 -5.21 -6.58 14.41
C ARG A 56 -5.64 -6.32 12.97
N MET A 57 -6.91 -6.58 12.62
CA MET A 57 -7.36 -6.57 11.22
C MET A 57 -7.22 -5.19 10.56
N GLU A 58 -7.66 -4.13 11.24
CA GLU A 58 -7.58 -2.76 10.70
C GLU A 58 -6.12 -2.30 10.55
N ASP A 59 -5.28 -2.62 11.53
CA ASP A 59 -3.85 -2.31 11.47
C ASP A 59 -3.16 -3.07 10.33
N ALA A 60 -3.52 -4.34 10.13
CA ALA A 60 -2.99 -5.15 9.04
C ALA A 60 -3.41 -4.63 7.66
N LEU A 61 -4.69 -4.30 7.48
CA LEU A 61 -5.20 -3.72 6.24
C LEU A 61 -4.52 -2.38 5.93
N LYS A 62 -4.33 -1.55 6.96
CA LYS A 62 -3.61 -0.28 6.84
C LYS A 62 -2.14 -0.50 6.45
N ALA A 63 -1.42 -1.36 7.18
CA ALA A 63 -0.01 -1.60 6.93
C ALA A 63 0.24 -2.17 5.51
N GLY A 64 -0.56 -3.15 5.09
CA GLY A 64 -0.47 -3.70 3.73
C GLY A 64 -0.81 -2.69 2.64
N THR A 65 -1.81 -1.83 2.88
CA THR A 65 -2.16 -0.73 1.97
C THR A 65 -1.02 0.28 1.85
N ASP A 66 -0.44 0.70 2.98
CA ASP A 66 0.66 1.66 2.99
C ASP A 66 1.90 1.09 2.29
N ALA A 67 2.19 -0.19 2.47
CA ALA A 67 3.30 -0.89 1.79
C ALA A 67 3.07 -0.96 0.28
N PHE A 68 1.87 -1.35 -0.17
CA PHE A 68 1.51 -1.34 -1.59
C PHE A 68 1.65 0.06 -2.18
N LYS A 69 1.12 1.08 -1.51
CA LYS A 69 1.18 2.48 -1.96
C LYS A 69 2.61 2.98 -2.05
N HIS A 70 3.48 2.60 -1.11
CA HIS A 70 4.89 2.95 -1.15
C HIS A 70 5.57 2.40 -2.42
N GLU A 71 5.39 1.11 -2.71
CA GLU A 71 6.05 0.45 -3.84
C GLU A 71 5.63 1.03 -5.21
N ILE A 72 4.40 1.53 -5.33
CA ILE A 72 3.94 2.23 -6.55
C ILE A 72 4.26 3.75 -6.55
N GLY A 73 4.96 4.26 -5.53
CA GLY A 73 5.34 5.68 -5.42
C GLY A 73 4.22 6.62 -4.94
N CYS A 74 3.14 6.10 -4.37
CA CYS A 74 1.98 6.84 -3.89
C CYS A 74 1.91 7.00 -2.36
N GLY A 75 2.98 6.66 -1.64
CA GLY A 75 3.02 6.72 -0.19
C GLY A 75 4.44 6.67 0.37
N GLN A 76 4.57 7.04 1.64
CA GLN A 76 5.80 6.85 2.40
C GLN A 76 5.97 5.38 2.76
N ALA A 77 7.23 4.94 2.90
CA ALA A 77 7.53 3.61 3.40
C ALA A 77 6.90 3.40 4.78
N PRO A 78 6.06 2.38 4.99
CA PRO A 78 5.57 2.05 6.31
C PRO A 78 6.71 1.49 7.19
N PRO A 79 6.59 1.57 8.52
CA PRO A 79 7.51 0.85 9.40
C PRO A 79 7.40 -0.66 9.15
N GLU A 80 8.54 -1.36 9.21
CA GLU A 80 8.56 -2.82 9.11
C GLU A 80 7.78 -3.44 10.29
N PRO A 81 6.81 -4.33 10.05
CA PRO A 81 6.06 -4.93 11.15
C PRO A 81 6.93 -5.81 12.03
N GLU A 82 6.67 -5.78 13.34
CA GLU A 82 7.23 -6.75 14.27
C GLU A 82 6.48 -8.09 14.15
N PRO A 83 7.17 -9.23 14.32
CA PRO A 83 6.51 -10.53 14.32
C PRO A 83 5.54 -10.65 15.51
N VAL A 84 4.35 -11.18 15.23
CA VAL A 84 3.34 -11.47 16.27
C VAL A 84 3.78 -12.70 17.10
N PRO A 85 3.67 -12.66 18.44
CA PRO A 85 3.99 -13.82 19.28
C PRO A 85 3.21 -15.08 18.86
N GLU A 86 3.85 -16.26 18.88
CA GLU A 86 3.25 -17.52 18.39
C GLU A 86 1.85 -17.83 18.97
N GLY A 87 1.63 -17.51 20.25
CA GLY A 87 0.34 -17.72 20.94
C GLY A 87 -0.80 -16.85 20.44
N GLU A 88 -0.50 -15.80 19.67
CA GLU A 88 -1.45 -14.84 19.09
C GLU A 88 -1.57 -15.00 17.56
N GLN A 89 -0.78 -15.89 16.95
CA GLN A 89 -0.81 -16.09 15.50
C GLN A 89 -2.03 -16.91 15.04
N ILE A 90 -2.55 -16.58 13.87
CA ILE A 90 -3.72 -17.21 13.26
C ILE A 90 -3.35 -18.04 12.02
N ASP A 91 -4.17 -19.04 11.71
CA ASP A 91 -4.08 -19.76 10.44
C ASP A 91 -4.85 -18.98 9.36
N CYS A 92 -4.12 -18.32 8.46
CA CYS A 92 -4.71 -17.48 7.43
C CYS A 92 -5.42 -18.28 6.32
N SER A 93 -5.07 -19.55 6.11
CA SER A 93 -5.76 -20.42 5.15
C SER A 93 -7.12 -20.86 5.71
N ALA A 94 -7.16 -21.24 6.99
CA ALA A 94 -8.41 -21.63 7.65
C ALA A 94 -9.40 -20.46 7.85
N ASN A 95 -8.90 -19.22 7.93
CA ASN A 95 -9.71 -18.02 8.20
C ASN A 95 -10.11 -17.23 6.94
N ASN A 96 -10.15 -17.86 5.76
CA ASN A 96 -10.49 -17.23 4.47
C ASN A 96 -9.58 -16.04 4.05
N VAL A 97 -8.47 -15.78 4.76
CA VAL A 97 -7.57 -14.67 4.47
C VAL A 97 -6.93 -14.86 3.09
N ASP A 98 -6.56 -16.08 2.72
CA ASP A 98 -5.99 -16.37 1.40
C ASP A 98 -6.99 -16.10 0.27
N LYS A 99 -8.27 -16.47 0.44
CA LYS A 99 -9.34 -16.17 -0.52
C LYS A 99 -9.61 -14.67 -0.60
N ALA A 100 -9.55 -13.98 0.53
CA ALA A 100 -9.70 -12.52 0.59
C ALA A 100 -8.54 -11.85 -0.16
N ILE A 101 -7.31 -12.33 0.00
CA ILE A 101 -6.13 -11.85 -0.75
C ILE A 101 -6.33 -12.07 -2.26
N GLU A 102 -6.72 -13.27 -2.69
CA GLU A 102 -7.02 -13.55 -4.10
C GLU A 102 -8.08 -12.60 -4.66
N LYS A 103 -9.17 -12.40 -3.92
CA LYS A 103 -10.24 -11.50 -4.35
C LYS A 103 -9.78 -10.04 -4.40
N GLY A 104 -9.00 -9.62 -3.42
CA GLY A 104 -8.40 -8.29 -3.36
C GLY A 104 -7.50 -8.03 -4.56
N ARG A 105 -6.65 -8.99 -4.94
CA ARG A 105 -5.79 -8.89 -6.13
C ARG A 105 -6.58 -8.73 -7.41
N GLU A 106 -7.67 -9.49 -7.58
CA GLU A 106 -8.55 -9.37 -8.76
C GLU A 106 -9.14 -7.97 -8.87
N VAL A 107 -9.74 -7.48 -7.79
CA VAL A 107 -10.43 -6.17 -7.77
C VAL A 107 -9.44 -5.03 -7.91
N LEU A 108 -8.30 -5.12 -7.22
CA LEU A 108 -7.24 -4.13 -7.29
C LEU A 108 -6.72 -4.01 -8.73
N LYS A 109 -6.41 -5.15 -9.38
CA LYS A 109 -5.92 -5.16 -10.77
C LYS A 109 -6.94 -4.61 -11.75
N ALA A 110 -8.23 -4.91 -11.55
CA ALA A 110 -9.31 -4.36 -12.37
C ALA A 110 -9.51 -2.85 -12.18
N GLY A 111 -9.10 -2.29 -11.04
CA GLY A 111 -9.18 -0.85 -10.76
C GLY A 111 -8.14 -0.02 -11.52
N PHE A 112 -7.04 -0.62 -11.98
CA PHE A 112 -6.01 0.07 -12.77
C PHE A 112 -6.31 0.01 -14.27
N LYS A 113 -6.49 1.18 -14.90
CA LYS A 113 -6.57 1.29 -16.37
C LYS A 113 -5.24 0.97 -17.05
N VAL A 114 -4.15 1.38 -16.40
CA VAL A 114 -2.77 1.08 -16.77
C VAL A 114 -2.09 0.60 -15.50
N THR A 115 -1.54 -0.61 -15.55
CA THR A 115 -0.83 -1.20 -14.41
C THR A 115 0.43 -0.39 -14.10
N PRO A 116 0.63 0.06 -12.85
CA PRO A 116 1.85 0.75 -12.44
C PRO A 116 3.11 -0.09 -12.71
N PRO A 117 4.27 0.54 -12.95
CA PRO A 117 5.55 -0.14 -12.86
C PRO A 117 5.67 -0.83 -11.49
N ARG A 118 6.25 -2.03 -11.46
CA ARG A 118 6.44 -2.82 -10.23
C ARG A 118 5.16 -3.23 -9.49
N TYR A 119 4.02 -3.28 -10.19
CA TYR A 119 2.73 -3.60 -9.56
C TYR A 119 2.71 -4.96 -8.85
N GLU A 120 3.27 -6.01 -9.47
CA GLU A 120 3.23 -7.35 -8.85
C GLU A 120 4.13 -7.38 -7.60
N GLU A 121 5.28 -6.72 -7.63
CA GLU A 121 6.15 -6.52 -6.46
C GLU A 121 5.43 -5.73 -5.36
N ALA A 122 4.70 -4.68 -5.72
CA ALA A 122 3.89 -3.90 -4.78
C ALA A 122 2.78 -4.74 -4.13
N VAL A 123 2.12 -5.60 -4.91
CA VAL A 123 1.10 -6.53 -4.41
C VAL A 123 1.72 -7.54 -3.46
N GLU A 124 2.84 -8.14 -3.82
CA GLU A 124 3.55 -9.12 -2.99
C GLU A 124 3.99 -8.50 -1.66
N GLU A 125 4.55 -7.29 -1.71
CA GLU A 125 5.00 -6.56 -0.52
C GLU A 125 3.82 -6.16 0.37
N GLY A 126 2.73 -5.64 -0.22
CA GLY A 126 1.50 -5.35 0.50
C GLY A 126 0.93 -6.59 1.21
N ILE A 127 0.92 -7.76 0.54
CA ILE A 127 0.46 -9.02 1.11
C ILE A 127 1.40 -9.49 2.24
N ARG A 128 2.72 -9.38 2.05
CA ARG A 128 3.72 -9.75 3.06
C ARG A 128 3.51 -8.95 4.35
N VAL A 129 3.44 -7.63 4.24
CA VAL A 129 3.24 -6.71 5.36
C VAL A 129 1.89 -6.95 6.03
N PHE A 130 0.82 -7.11 5.25
CA PHE A 130 -0.51 -7.46 5.77
C PHE A 130 -0.49 -8.76 6.58
N ARG A 131 0.05 -9.85 6.02
CA ARG A 131 0.11 -11.16 6.68
C ARG A 131 0.94 -11.12 7.96
N LYS A 132 2.08 -10.43 7.92
CA LYS A 132 2.97 -10.29 9.08
C LYS A 132 2.30 -9.49 10.20
N THR A 133 1.65 -8.38 9.87
CA THR A 133 0.92 -7.53 10.84
C THR A 133 -0.29 -8.26 11.44
N LEU A 134 -1.00 -9.03 10.62
CA LEU A 134 -2.14 -9.84 11.06
C LEU A 134 -1.71 -11.01 11.96
N GLY A 135 -0.46 -11.45 11.85
CA GLY A 135 0.06 -12.61 12.58
C GLY A 135 -0.29 -13.94 11.91
N CYS A 136 -0.27 -14.00 10.58
CA CYS A 136 -0.41 -15.27 9.88
C CYS A 136 0.75 -16.21 10.24
N LYS A 137 0.43 -17.44 10.63
CA LYS A 137 1.42 -18.52 10.79
C LYS A 137 2.15 -18.77 9.47
N GLU A 138 3.45 -19.03 9.54
CA GLU A 138 4.18 -19.50 8.36
C GLU A 138 3.68 -20.90 7.97
N GLN A 139 3.47 -21.15 6.68
CA GLN A 139 2.88 -22.40 6.19
C GLN A 139 3.69 -23.65 6.61
N ALA A 140 4.99 -23.51 6.88
CA ALA A 140 5.84 -24.58 7.40
C ALA A 140 5.39 -25.08 8.80
N GLU A 141 4.86 -24.20 9.64
CA GLU A 141 4.40 -24.55 10.99
C GLU A 141 3.00 -25.19 11.00
N VAL A 142 2.16 -24.84 10.02
CA VAL A 142 0.81 -25.40 9.85
C VAL A 142 0.90 -26.89 9.47
N MET A 143 1.85 -27.26 8.60
CA MET A 143 2.07 -28.67 8.23
C MET A 143 2.68 -29.51 9.35
N ALA A 144 3.46 -28.91 10.27
CA ALA A 144 4.08 -29.63 11.38
C ALA A 144 3.10 -30.01 12.51
N ARG A 145 1.99 -29.28 12.67
CA ARG A 145 0.94 -29.56 13.67
C ARG A 145 -0.20 -30.44 13.16
N GLY A 146 -0.21 -30.79 11.87
CA GLY A 146 -1.23 -31.61 11.21
C GLY A 146 -0.88 -33.11 11.10
N ILE A 147 0.19 -33.57 11.76
CA ILE A 147 0.65 -34.97 11.77
C ILE A 147 0.49 -35.55 13.17
#